data_AF-A0A9E1SI05-F1
#
_entry.id   AF-A0A9E1SI05-F1
#
_cell.length_a   1.000
_cell.length_b   1.000
_cell.length_c   1.000
_cell.angle_alpha   90.00
_cell.angle_beta   90.00
_cell.angle_gamma   90.00
#
_symmetry.space_group_name_H-M   'P 1'
#
loop_
_entity.id
_entity.type
_entity.pdbx_description
1 polymer ?
#
loop_
_entity_poly.entity_id
_entity_poly.type
_entity_poly.pdbx_seq_one_letter_code
_entity_poly.pdbx_strand_id
1 'polypeptide(L)'
;MKQIALAIILFWTFSLIFKILSGFDSSVMKVDEILVSPNFTDWFGKDDFGRDIYFRLIDGFINSFEIIFYVTLITSILGIFIGVLSGYLGGR
;
A
#
# COMPACT_ATOMS: atom_id res chain seq x y z
N MET A 1 -14.36 -10.78 13.93
CA MET A 1 -13.21 -10.93 13.02
C MET A 1 -13.54 -10.53 11.58
N LYS A 2 -14.51 -11.15 10.90
CA LYS A 2 -14.87 -10.80 9.51
C LYS A 2 -15.19 -9.31 9.30
N GLN A 3 -15.94 -8.69 10.23
CA GLN A 3 -16.31 -7.27 10.16
C GLN A 3 -15.10 -6.32 10.17
N ILE A 4 -14.05 -6.68 10.95
CA ILE A 4 -12.83 -5.88 11.05
C ILE A 4 -12.05 -5.94 9.74
N ALA A 5 -11.90 -7.15 9.17
CA ALA A 5 -11.25 -7.31 7.88
C ALA A 5 -11.97 -6.53 6.78
N LEU A 6 -13.31 -6.57 6.77
CA LEU A 6 -14.13 -5.85 5.79
C LEU A 6 -13.98 -4.33 5.94
N ALA A 7 -13.96 -3.81 7.17
CA ALA A 7 -13.72 -2.40 7.44
C ALA A 7 -12.35 -1.92 6.94
N ILE A 8 -11.29 -2.72 7.15
CA ILE A 8 -9.93 -2.40 6.68
C ILE A 8 -9.89 -2.35 5.15
N ILE A 9 -10.51 -3.33 4.47
CA ILE A 9 -10.58 -3.36 3.00
C ILE A 9 -11.35 -2.14 2.47
N LEU A 10 -12.51 -1.82 3.08
CA LEU A 10 -13.29 -0.66 2.70
C LEU A 10 -12.52 0.65 2.91
N PHE A 11 -11.79 0.78 4.01
CA PHE A 11 -10.97 1.95 4.27
C PHE A 11 -9.92 2.16 3.17
N TRP A 12 -9.11 1.15 2.88
CA TRP A 12 -8.05 1.28 1.87
C TRP A 12 -8.59 1.49 0.46
N THR A 13 -9.67 0.80 0.08
CA THR A 13 -10.32 0.99 -1.23
C THR A 13 -10.89 2.40 -1.37
N PHE A 14 -11.56 2.91 -0.34
CA PHE A 14 -12.06 4.29 -0.32
C PHE A 14 -10.92 5.31 -0.39
N SER A 15 -9.86 5.14 0.39
CA SER A 15 -8.69 6.03 0.35
C SER A 15 -8.02 6.06 -1.03
N LEU A 16 -7.94 4.93 -1.71
CA LEU A 16 -7.37 4.83 -3.05
C LEU A 16 -8.24 5.57 -4.08
N ILE A 17 -9.56 5.39 -4.03
CA ILE A 17 -10.52 6.15 -4.87
C ILE A 17 -10.42 7.64 -4.58
N PHE A 18 -10.36 8.03 -3.30
CA PHE A 18 -10.22 9.41 -2.89
C PHE A 18 -8.94 10.05 -3.46
N LYS A 19 -7.80 9.35 -3.39
CA LYS A 19 -6.54 9.83 -3.99
C LYS A 19 -6.68 10.06 -5.49
N ILE A 20 -7.22 9.08 -6.23
CA ILE A 20 -7.43 9.20 -7.69
C ILE A 20 -8.33 10.41 -8.02
N LEU A 21 -9.42 10.57 -7.28
CA LEU A 21 -10.37 11.67 -7.50
C LEU A 21 -9.76 13.04 -7.17
N SER A 22 -8.98 13.11 -6.11
CA SER A 22 -8.40 14.35 -5.59
C SER A 22 -7.25 14.89 -6.46
N GLY A 23 -6.59 14.02 -7.25
CA GLY A 23 -5.47 14.41 -8.10
C GLY A 23 -4.25 14.96 -7.34
N PHE A 24 -4.19 14.77 -6.02
CA PHE A 24 -3.10 15.26 -5.19
C PHE A 24 -1.80 14.52 -5.49
N ASP A 25 -0.75 15.31 -5.74
CA ASP A 25 0.61 14.81 -5.85
C ASP A 25 1.28 14.84 -4.47
N SER A 26 1.55 13.65 -3.93
CA SER A 26 2.18 13.47 -2.61
C SER A 26 3.67 13.84 -2.57
N SER A 27 4.27 14.08 -3.74
CA SER A 27 5.69 14.38 -3.88
C SER A 27 6.00 15.88 -3.85
N VAL A 28 4.98 16.74 -3.95
CA VAL A 28 5.13 18.19 -3.94
C VAL A 28 5.55 18.67 -2.56
N MET A 29 6.77 19.23 -2.49
CA MET A 29 7.31 19.81 -1.26
C MET A 29 6.80 21.24 -1.09
N LYS A 30 6.33 21.55 0.12
CA LYS A 30 5.89 22.89 0.51
C LYS A 30 6.65 23.32 1.76
N VAL A 31 7.74 24.05 1.56
CA VAL A 31 8.65 24.44 2.65
C VAL A 31 7.95 25.32 3.70
N ASP A 32 6.94 26.09 3.28
CA ASP A 32 6.17 26.96 4.18
C ASP A 32 5.21 26.19 5.10
N GLU A 33 4.98 24.91 4.83
CA GLU A 33 4.00 24.06 5.52
C GLU A 33 4.67 22.83 6.19
N ILE A 34 5.93 22.97 6.61
CA ILE A 34 6.67 21.93 7.32
C ILE A 34 6.09 21.70 8.72
N LEU A 35 5.95 20.42 9.11
CA LEU A 35 5.50 20.01 10.46
C LEU A 35 4.16 20.60 10.90
N VAL A 36 3.28 20.89 9.93
CA VAL A 36 1.91 21.33 10.23
C VAL A 36 1.17 20.19 10.93
N SER A 37 0.58 20.52 12.07
CA SER A 37 -0.22 19.58 12.86
C SER A 37 -1.49 19.15 12.11
N PRO A 38 -2.04 17.95 12.41
CA PRO A 38 -3.26 17.46 11.78
C PRO A 38 -4.42 18.46 11.88
N ASN A 39 -5.07 18.73 10.76
CA ASN A 39 -6.20 19.65 10.66
C ASN A 39 -7.24 19.12 9.64
N PHE A 40 -8.31 19.87 9.38
CA PHE A 40 -9.36 19.42 8.45
C PHE A 40 -8.92 19.37 6.97
N THR A 41 -7.87 20.11 6.59
CA THR A 41 -7.28 20.10 5.24
C THR A 41 -6.20 19.02 5.10
N ASP A 42 -5.41 18.80 6.14
CA ASP A 42 -4.29 17.86 6.25
C ASP A 42 -4.61 16.85 7.35
N TRP A 43 -5.38 15.81 7.02
CA TRP A 43 -5.95 14.90 8.01
C TRP A 43 -4.92 14.25 8.93
N PHE A 44 -3.72 13.98 8.42
CA PHE A 44 -2.60 13.43 9.19
C PHE A 44 -1.44 14.43 9.36
N GLY A 45 -1.63 15.68 8.97
CA GLY A 45 -0.58 16.70 8.98
C GLY A 45 0.46 16.50 7.88
N LYS A 46 1.58 17.21 8.04
CA LYS A 46 2.66 17.26 7.04
C LYS A 46 4.00 16.81 7.61
N ASP A 47 4.83 16.25 6.75
CA ASP A 47 6.16 15.77 7.11
C ASP A 47 7.21 16.91 7.18
N ASP A 48 8.47 16.51 7.42
CA ASP A 48 9.63 17.41 7.48
C ASP A 48 9.91 18.17 6.16
N PHE A 49 9.23 17.80 5.07
CA PHE A 49 9.33 18.42 3.75
C PHE A 49 8.03 19.12 3.33
N GLY A 50 7.05 19.23 4.24
CA GLY A 50 5.74 19.86 4.00
C GLY A 50 4.81 19.05 3.09
N ARG A 51 5.09 17.77 2.89
CA ARG A 51 4.27 16.85 2.09
C ARG A 51 3.15 16.28 2.97
N ASP A 52 1.99 16.09 2.37
CA ASP A 52 0.83 15.51 3.06
C ASP A 52 1.08 14.02 3.37
N ILE A 53 1.05 13.69 4.67
CA ILE A 53 1.31 12.33 5.18
C ILE A 53 0.22 11.36 4.72
N TYR A 54 -1.03 11.78 4.61
CA TYR A 54 -2.14 10.92 4.22
C TYR A 54 -1.97 10.37 2.79
N PHE A 55 -1.68 11.24 1.82
CA PHE A 55 -1.44 10.81 0.45
C PHE A 55 -0.16 9.97 0.33
N ARG A 56 0.89 10.28 1.09
CA ARG A 56 2.11 9.46 1.14
C ARG A 56 1.87 8.05 1.67
N LEU A 57 0.97 7.88 2.65
CA LEU A 57 0.60 6.53 3.12
C LEU A 57 -0.11 5.72 2.04
N ILE A 58 -0.97 6.36 1.24
CA ILE A 58 -1.65 5.68 0.13
C ILE A 58 -0.64 5.29 -0.96
N ASP A 59 0.34 6.14 -1.26
CA ASP A 59 1.43 5.77 -2.17
C ASP A 59 2.29 4.63 -1.65
N GLY A 60 2.60 4.64 -0.35
CA GLY A 60 3.27 3.52 0.31
C GLY A 60 2.48 2.21 0.20
N PHE A 61 1.14 2.29 0.33
CA PHE A 61 0.25 1.15 0.17
C PHE A 61 0.28 0.58 -1.26
N ILE A 62 0.21 1.43 -2.29
CA ILE A 62 0.29 1.01 -3.70
C ILE A 62 1.61 0.30 -3.97
N ASN A 63 2.73 0.92 -3.60
CA ASN A 63 4.07 0.34 -3.79
C ASN A 63 4.23 -1.00 -3.06
N SER A 64 3.69 -1.11 -1.84
CA SER A 64 3.74 -2.36 -1.07
C SER A 64 2.93 -3.46 -1.75
N PHE A 65 1.76 -3.11 -2.31
CA PHE A 65 0.90 -4.06 -3.00
C PHE A 65 1.55 -4.61 -4.28
N GLU A 66 2.21 -3.75 -5.06
CA GLU A 66 2.97 -4.16 -6.24
C GLU A 66 4.07 -5.16 -5.88
N ILE A 67 4.87 -4.85 -4.83
CA ILE A 67 5.93 -5.74 -4.37
C ILE A 67 5.37 -7.09 -3.93
N ILE A 68 4.30 -7.09 -3.11
CA ILE A 68 3.66 -8.32 -2.63
C ILE A 68 3.16 -9.16 -3.80
N PHE A 69 2.55 -8.52 -4.81
CA PHE A 69 2.05 -9.21 -5.99
C PHE A 69 3.17 -9.95 -6.73
N TYR A 70 4.27 -9.26 -7.06
CA TYR A 70 5.39 -9.88 -7.77
C TYR A 70 6.11 -10.96 -6.96
N VAL A 71 6.35 -10.70 -5.67
CA VAL A 71 6.99 -11.69 -4.77
C VAL A 71 6.13 -12.95 -4.66
N THR A 72 4.82 -12.79 -4.48
CA THR A 72 3.89 -13.93 -4.36
C THR A 72 3.81 -14.72 -5.66
N LEU A 73 3.78 -14.05 -6.81
CA LEU A 73 3.74 -14.70 -8.12
C LEU A 73 4.99 -15.58 -8.34
N ILE A 74 6.18 -15.02 -8.12
CA ILE A 74 7.45 -15.71 -8.35
C ILE A 74 7.61 -16.89 -7.37
N THR A 75 7.36 -16.65 -6.08
CA THR A 75 7.49 -17.69 -5.04
C THR A 75 6.48 -18.81 -5.25
N SER A 76 5.26 -18.51 -5.68
CA SER A 76 4.25 -19.52 -6.00
C SER A 76 4.68 -20.39 -7.19
N ILE A 77 5.17 -19.78 -8.28
CA ILE A 77 5.64 -20.53 -9.45
C ILE A 77 6.79 -21.48 -9.07
N LEU A 78 7.80 -20.97 -8.36
CA LEU A 78 8.94 -21.78 -7.93
C LEU A 78 8.52 -22.87 -6.93
N GLY A 79 7.66 -22.52 -5.97
CA GLY A 79 7.14 -23.46 -4.98
C GLY A 79 6.34 -24.60 -5.61
N ILE A 80 5.47 -24.29 -6.57
CA ILE A 80 4.72 -25.29 -7.33
C ILE A 80 5.67 -26.18 -8.13
N PHE A 81 6.64 -25.59 -8.84
CA PHE A 81 7.58 -26.34 -9.67
C PHE A 81 8.41 -27.33 -8.84
N ILE A 82 8.98 -26.87 -7.72
CA ILE A 82 9.73 -27.72 -6.79
C ILE A 82 8.82 -28.78 -6.17
N GLY A 83 7.61 -28.39 -5.76
CA GLY A 83 6.61 -29.30 -5.18
C GLY A 83 6.28 -30.45 -6.13
N VAL A 84 5.96 -30.15 -7.38
CA VAL A 84 5.66 -31.16 -8.42
C VAL A 84 6.86 -32.08 -8.67
N LEU A 85 8.07 -31.52 -8.81
CA LEU A 85 9.28 -32.33 -8.99
C LEU A 85 9.54 -33.27 -7.83
N SER A 86 9.39 -32.79 -6.59
CA SER A 86 9.57 -33.60 -5.39
C SER A 86 8.52 -34.71 -5.28
N GLY A 87 7.27 -34.43 -5.64
CA GLY A 87 6.20 -35.43 -5.63
C GLY A 87 6.39 -36.50 -6.71
N TYR A 88 6.89 -36.12 -7.89
CA TYR A 88 7.15 -37.06 -8.98
C TYR A 88 8.38 -37.94 -8.71
N LEU A 89 9.48 -37.37 -8.21
CA LEU A 89 10.74 -38.11 -8.00
C LEU A 89 10.79 -38.83 -6.64
N GLY A 90 10.18 -38.27 -5.60
CA GLY A 90 10.17 -38.81 -4.24
C GLY A 90 9.00 -39.75 -3.93
N GLY A 91 8.03 -39.88 -4.83
CA GLY A 91 6.83 -40.73 -4.66
C GLY A 91 7.05 -42.22 -4.84
N ARG A 92 8.22 -42.75 -4.47
CA ARG A 92 8.45 -44.19 -4.28
C ARG A 92 8.35 -44.55 -2.81
#